data_AF-A0AA38G2U9-F1
#
_entry.id   AF-A0AA38G2U9-F1
#
_cell.length_a   1.000
_cell.length_b   1.000
_cell.length_c   1.000
_cell.angle_alpha   90.00
_cell.angle_beta   90.00
_cell.angle_gamma   90.00
#
_symmetry.space_group_name_H-M   'P 1'
#
loop_
_entity.id
_entity.type
_entity.pdbx_description
1 polymer ?
#
loop_
_entity_poly.entity_id
_entity_poly.type
_entity_poly.pdbx_seq_one_letter_code
_entity_poly.pdbx_strand_id
1 'polypeptide(L)'
;FLTNNYLREEMSSNTHAVEQHVEWLYAFDVHCNSFFPVFVALYVIQYFLSPLLLAHGFVPLLLSNLLFMVALSYYHYLNFLGYDVLPFLDKTTFFLYPIGFIIILSPF
;
A
#
# COMPACT_ATOMS: atom_id res chain seq x y z
N PHE A 1 42.91 28.92 -21.61
CA PHE A 1 43.35 29.61 -20.37
C PHE A 1 42.38 30.68 -19.84
N LEU A 2 41.31 31.08 -20.55
CA LEU A 2 40.26 31.96 -19.97
C LEU A 2 39.01 31.23 -19.46
N THR A 3 38.71 30.02 -19.92
CA THR A 3 37.46 29.32 -19.57
C THR A 3 37.45 28.81 -18.12
N ASN A 4 38.61 28.59 -17.50
CA ASN A 4 38.72 28.18 -16.10
C ASN A 4 38.16 29.22 -15.10
N ASN A 5 38.02 30.49 -15.52
CA ASN A 5 37.48 31.55 -14.66
C ASN A 5 35.95 31.72 -14.79
N TYR A 6 35.29 31.08 -15.76
CA TYR A 6 33.83 31.18 -15.94
C TYR A 6 33.07 29.92 -15.52
N LEU A 7 33.74 28.77 -15.35
CA LEU A 7 33.14 27.52 -14.88
C LEU A 7 33.02 27.41 -13.36
N ARG A 8 33.35 28.47 -12.63
CA ARG A 8 33.14 28.52 -11.18
C ARG A 8 31.76 29.10 -10.90
N GLU A 9 30.74 28.38 -11.36
CA GLU A 9 29.42 28.46 -10.75
C GLU A 9 29.59 27.95 -9.32
N GLU A 10 29.06 28.74 -8.39
CA GLU A 10 29.25 28.56 -6.97
C GLU A 10 28.95 27.13 -6.56
N MET A 11 29.96 26.57 -5.89
CA MET A 11 29.87 25.42 -5.03
C MET A 11 28.80 25.68 -3.95
N SER A 12 27.52 25.56 -4.27
CA SER A 12 26.42 25.45 -3.30
C SER A 12 25.91 24.00 -3.27
N SER A 13 26.79 23.13 -2.79
CA SER A 13 26.48 22.06 -1.83
C SER A 13 25.13 21.32 -1.98
N ASN A 14 24.91 20.53 -3.02
CA ASN A 14 23.80 19.55 -3.04
C ASN A 14 24.13 18.27 -3.85
N THR A 15 25.35 17.71 -3.71
CA THR A 15 25.76 16.50 -4.47
C THR A 15 25.94 15.25 -3.59
N HIS A 16 25.38 15.25 -2.37
CA HIS A 16 25.31 14.07 -1.51
C HIS A 16 23.88 13.70 -1.08
N ALA A 17 22.87 14.17 -1.80
CA ALA A 17 21.57 13.51 -1.73
C ALA A 17 21.66 12.29 -2.65
N VAL A 18 22.16 11.17 -2.12
CA VAL A 18 21.89 9.86 -2.73
C VAL A 18 20.38 9.79 -2.85
N GLU A 19 19.84 9.70 -4.06
CA GLU A 19 18.41 9.40 -4.24
C GLU A 19 18.18 8.07 -3.50
N GLN A 20 17.58 8.15 -2.30
CA GLN A 20 17.21 6.97 -1.54
C GLN A 20 16.07 6.32 -2.30
N HIS A 21 16.41 5.35 -3.13
CA HIS A 21 15.43 4.49 -3.77
C HIS A 21 14.98 3.42 -2.79
N VAL A 22 13.71 3.06 -2.85
CA VAL A 22 13.20 1.91 -2.10
C VAL A 22 13.90 0.66 -2.63
N GLU A 23 14.58 -0.08 -1.75
CA GLU A 23 15.17 -1.36 -2.12
C GLU A 23 14.08 -2.34 -2.54
N TRP A 24 14.29 -3.05 -3.65
CA TRP A 24 13.32 -4.02 -4.15
C TRP A 24 12.95 -5.09 -3.10
N LEU A 25 13.94 -5.53 -2.31
CA LEU A 25 13.73 -6.50 -1.23
C LEU A 25 12.82 -5.93 -0.12
N TYR A 26 12.93 -4.64 0.18
CA TYR A 26 12.07 -3.98 1.14
C TYR A 26 10.63 -3.88 0.62
N ALA A 27 10.46 -3.45 -0.64
CA ALA A 27 9.15 -3.38 -1.27
C ALA A 27 8.49 -4.77 -1.28
N PHE A 28 9.24 -5.81 -1.65
CA PHE A 28 8.77 -7.19 -1.64
C PHE A 28 8.35 -7.65 -0.23
N ASP A 29 9.15 -7.38 0.79
CA ASP A 29 8.83 -7.74 2.18
C ASP A 29 7.54 -7.08 2.68
N VAL A 30 7.37 -5.77 2.41
CA VAL A 30 6.14 -5.04 2.76
C VAL A 30 4.91 -5.65 2.05
N HIS A 31 5.03 -5.98 0.76
CA HIS A 31 3.95 -6.63 0.02
C HIS A 31 3.63 -8.05 0.55
N CYS A 32 4.66 -8.84 0.88
CA CYS A 32 4.46 -10.16 1.48
C CYS A 32 3.82 -10.09 2.86
N ASN A 33 4.29 -9.17 3.71
CA ASN A 33 3.77 -8.98 5.06
C ASN A 33 2.31 -8.46 5.04
N SER A 34 1.98 -7.56 4.12
CA SER A 34 0.59 -7.08 3.94
C SER A 34 -0.33 -8.10 3.29
N PHE A 35 0.19 -8.99 2.43
CA PHE A 35 -0.59 -10.07 1.81
C PHE A 35 -0.97 -11.17 2.81
N PHE A 36 -0.13 -11.46 3.80
CA PHE A 36 -0.38 -12.56 4.74
C PHE A 36 -1.71 -12.42 5.52
N PRO A 37 -2.05 -11.26 6.14
CA PRO A 37 -3.35 -11.07 6.77
C PRO A 37 -4.53 -11.17 5.80
N VAL A 38 -4.37 -10.68 4.57
CA VAL A 38 -5.38 -10.75 3.51
C VAL A 38 -5.62 -12.21 3.13
N PHE A 39 -4.55 -12.99 3.00
CA PHE A 39 -4.63 -14.41 2.74
C PHE A 39 -5.42 -15.13 3.84
N VAL A 40 -5.09 -14.86 5.11
CA VAL A 40 -5.83 -15.45 6.24
C VAL A 40 -7.31 -15.04 6.21
N ALA A 41 -7.63 -13.77 5.94
CA ALA A 41 -9.01 -13.31 5.89
C ALA A 41 -9.82 -13.93 4.74
N LEU A 42 -9.30 -13.88 3.51
CA LEU A 42 -10.03 -14.26 2.29
C LEU A 42 -9.94 -15.74 1.93
N TYR A 43 -8.89 -16.45 2.36
CA TYR A 43 -8.71 -17.87 2.02
C TYR A 43 -8.93 -18.80 3.21
N VAL A 44 -8.65 -18.37 4.44
CA VAL A 44 -8.85 -19.21 5.63
C VAL A 44 -10.21 -18.91 6.24
N ILE A 45 -10.43 -17.69 6.73
CA ILE A 45 -11.66 -17.29 7.43
C ILE A 45 -12.86 -17.40 6.49
N GLN A 46 -12.78 -16.82 5.29
CA GLN A 46 -13.86 -16.89 4.32
C GLN A 46 -14.22 -18.33 3.91
N TYR A 47 -13.25 -19.24 3.85
CA TYR A 47 -13.53 -20.65 3.58
C TYR A 47 -14.36 -21.29 4.69
N PHE A 48 -14.02 -21.05 5.96
CA PHE A 48 -14.82 -21.53 7.09
C PHE A 48 -16.20 -20.87 7.17
N LEU A 49 -16.29 -19.59 6.79
CA LEU A 49 -17.56 -18.86 6.74
C LEU A 49 -18.37 -19.15 5.47
N SER A 50 -17.82 -19.86 4.47
CA SER A 50 -18.48 -20.13 3.19
C SER A 50 -19.90 -20.70 3.28
N PRO A 51 -20.25 -21.66 4.17
CA PRO A 51 -21.64 -22.13 4.29
C PRO A 51 -22.59 -21.05 4.81
N LEU A 52 -22.09 -20.08 5.60
CA LEU A 52 -22.86 -18.95 6.10
C LEU A 52 -22.95 -17.83 5.05
N LEU A 53 -21.87 -17.59 4.30
CA LEU A 53 -21.76 -16.53 3.28
C LEU A 53 -22.51 -16.88 1.99
N LEU A 54 -22.62 -18.16 1.66
CA LEU A 54 -23.38 -18.66 0.50
C LEU A 54 -24.88 -18.86 0.80
N ALA A 55 -25.33 -18.61 2.03
CA ALA A 55 -26.74 -18.67 2.36
C ALA A 55 -27.53 -17.58 1.62
N HIS A 56 -28.77 -17.89 1.25
CA HIS A 56 -29.65 -16.92 0.62
C HIS A 56 -30.14 -15.87 1.63
N GLY A 57 -29.82 -14.61 1.37
CA GLY A 57 -30.31 -13.48 2.16
C GLY A 57 -29.46 -12.24 1.96
N PHE A 58 -29.96 -11.11 2.47
CA PHE A 58 -29.22 -9.84 2.45
C PHE A 58 -28.01 -9.86 3.39
N VAL A 59 -28.13 -10.50 4.56
CA VAL A 59 -27.08 -10.51 5.59
C VAL A 59 -25.79 -11.23 5.13
N PRO A 60 -25.85 -12.44 4.53
CA PRO A 60 -24.66 -13.09 3.97
C PRO A 60 -23.98 -12.31 2.84
N LEU A 61 -24.76 -11.63 2.00
CA LEU A 61 -24.27 -10.81 0.90
C LEU A 61 -23.51 -9.58 1.43
N LEU A 62 -24.13 -8.87 2.39
CA LEU A 62 -23.50 -7.75 3.07
C LEU A 62 -22.22 -8.19 3.80
N LEU A 63 -22.27 -9.31 4.51
CA LEU A 63 -21.11 -9.82 5.25
C LEU A 63 -19.96 -10.21 4.31
N SER A 64 -20.28 -10.83 3.17
CA SER A 64 -19.28 -11.17 2.14
C SER A 64 -18.62 -9.91 1.56
N ASN A 65 -19.43 -8.92 1.17
CA ASN A 65 -18.92 -7.64 0.65
C ASN A 65 -18.07 -6.90 1.69
N LEU A 66 -18.51 -6.84 2.95
CA LEU A 66 -17.74 -6.23 4.04
C LEU A 66 -16.42 -6.95 4.28
N LEU A 67 -16.41 -8.28 4.23
CA LEU A 67 -15.20 -9.08 4.42
C LEU A 67 -14.18 -8.80 3.32
N PHE A 68 -14.60 -8.75 2.05
CA PHE A 68 -13.75 -8.35 0.92
C PHE A 68 -13.26 -6.90 1.06
N MET A 69 -14.15 -5.97 1.40
CA MET A 69 -13.82 -4.56 1.56
C MET A 69 -12.77 -4.35 2.66
N VAL A 70 -12.96 -4.97 3.82
CA VAL A 70 -12.04 -4.87 4.96
C VAL A 70 -10.70 -5.50 4.61
N ALA A 71 -10.68 -6.70 4.02
CA ALA A 71 -9.43 -7.37 3.65
C ALA A 71 -8.60 -6.55 2.65
N LEU A 72 -9.23 -6.02 1.59
CA LEU A 72 -8.54 -5.18 0.62
C LEU A 72 -8.10 -3.84 1.21
N SER A 73 -8.91 -3.24 2.08
CA SER A 73 -8.53 -2.01 2.78
C SER A 73 -7.32 -2.23 3.68
N TYR A 74 -7.29 -3.36 4.39
CA TYR A 74 -6.21 -3.74 5.27
C TYR A 74 -4.90 -3.97 4.52
N TYR A 75 -4.96 -4.58 3.33
CA TYR A 75 -3.79 -4.72 2.44
C TYR A 75 -3.14 -3.37 2.14
N HIS A 76 -3.94 -2.41 1.66
CA HIS A 76 -3.45 -1.09 1.26
C HIS A 76 -2.97 -0.27 2.45
N TYR A 77 -3.63 -0.42 3.61
CA TYR A 77 -3.23 0.21 4.85
C TYR A 77 -1.87 -0.31 5.35
N LEU A 78 -1.64 -1.62 5.33
CA LEU A 78 -0.34 -2.18 5.73
C LEU A 78 0.78 -1.85 4.74
N ASN A 79 0.49 -1.77 3.45
CA ASN A 79 1.45 -1.25 2.47
C ASN A 79 1.81 0.20 2.78
N PHE A 80 0.81 1.06 3.02
CA PHE A 80 1.03 2.43 3.44
C PHE A 80 1.92 2.50 4.69
N LEU A 81 1.56 1.75 5.74
CA LEU A 81 2.31 1.74 6.99
C LEU A 81 3.76 1.26 6.80
N GLY A 82 3.98 0.26 5.95
CA GLY A 82 5.32 -0.20 5.60
C GLY A 82 6.13 0.91 4.93
N TYR A 83 5.58 1.59 3.94
CA TYR A 83 6.28 2.67 3.25
C TYR A 83 6.42 3.96 4.07
N ASP A 84 5.54 4.22 5.04
CA ASP A 84 5.56 5.40 5.93
C ASP A 84 6.76 5.41 6.90
N VAL A 85 7.34 4.24 7.18
CA VAL A 85 8.55 4.11 8.00
C VAL A 85 9.78 4.70 7.31
N LEU A 86 9.76 4.92 5.99
CA LEU A 86 10.85 5.54 5.25
C LEU A 86 10.71 7.07 5.28
N PRO A 87 11.55 7.80 6.05
CA PRO A 87 11.39 9.25 6.27
C PRO A 87 11.66 10.12 5.03
N PHE A 88 12.07 9.51 3.91
CA PHE A 88 12.31 10.20 2.63
C PHE A 88 11.11 10.12 1.67
N LEU A 89 10.04 9.40 2.04
CA LEU A 89 8.89 9.15 1.17
C LEU A 89 7.73 10.12 1.48
N ASP A 90 7.80 11.35 0.98
CA ASP A 90 6.83 12.43 1.26
C ASP A 90 5.40 12.21 0.70
N LYS A 91 5.15 11.14 -0.07
CA LYS A 91 3.86 10.87 -0.74
C LYS A 91 3.33 9.44 -0.57
N THR A 92 3.53 8.85 0.60
CA THR A 92 2.97 7.53 0.94
C THR A 92 1.44 7.50 0.87
N THR A 93 0.77 8.65 1.01
CA THR A 93 -0.70 8.80 0.92
C THR A 93 -1.29 8.26 -0.39
N PHE A 94 -0.50 8.14 -1.45
CA PHE A 94 -0.93 7.51 -2.71
C PHE A 94 -1.45 6.07 -2.50
N PHE A 95 -0.87 5.32 -1.55
CA PHE A 95 -1.30 3.96 -1.24
C PHE A 95 -2.66 3.87 -0.55
N LEU A 96 -3.22 4.98 -0.02
CA LEU A 96 -4.57 5.00 0.57
C LEU A 96 -5.68 5.23 -0.46
N TYR A 97 -5.40 5.78 -1.65
CA TYR A 97 -6.42 6.03 -2.67
C TYR A 97 -7.24 4.80 -3.08
N PRO A 98 -6.64 3.59 -3.20
CA PRO A 98 -7.39 2.37 -3.49
C PRO A 98 -8.44 2.06 -2.42
N ILE A 99 -8.19 2.39 -1.14
CA ILE A 99 -9.16 2.19 -0.04
C ILE A 99 -10.40 3.04 -0.29
N GLY A 100 -10.20 4.32 -0.63
CA GLY A 100 -11.31 5.23 -0.98
C GLY A 100 -12.11 4.74 -2.18
N PHE A 101 -11.43 4.25 -3.22
CA PHE A 101 -12.09 3.67 -4.39
C PHE A 101 -12.90 2.40 -4.05
N ILE A 102 -12.34 1.51 -3.24
CA ILE A 102 -13.02 0.29 -2.79
C ILE A 102 -14.30 0.63 -1.99
N ILE A 103 -14.24 1.64 -1.10
CA ILE A 103 -15.39 2.09 -0.31
C ILE A 103 -16.47 2.72 -1.22
N ILE A 104 -16.08 3.51 -2.21
CA ILE A 104 -17.03 4.18 -3.12
C ILE A 104 -17.66 3.17 -4.09
N LEU A 105 -16.88 2.22 -4.60
CA LEU A 105 -17.33 1.26 -5.60
C LEU A 105 -18.18 0.15 -5.00
N SER A 106 -17.95 -0.21 -3.72
CA SER A 106 -18.71 -1.23 -2.98
C SER A 106 -20.20 -0.85 -2.93
N PRO A 107 -21.06 -1.48 -3.76
CA PRO A 107 -22.49 -1.31 -3.64
C PRO A 107 -22.94 -2.23 -2.51
N PHE A 108 -23.33 -1.65 -1.38
CA PHE A 108 -23.98 -2.42 -0.30
C PHE A 108 -25.17 -3.23 -0.83
#